data_AF-A0A9D7Q1Z3-F1
#
_entry.id   AF-A0A9D7Q1Z3-F1
#
_cell.length_a   1.000
_cell.length_b   1.000
_cell.length_c   1.000
_cell.angle_alpha   90.00
_cell.angle_beta   90.00
_cell.angle_gamma   90.00
#
_symmetry.space_group_name_H-M   'P 1'
#
loop_
_entity.id
_entity.type
_entity.pdbx_description
1 polymer ?
#
loop_
_entity_poly.entity_id
_entity_poly.type
_entity_poly.pdbx_seq_one_letter_code
_entity_poly.pdbx_strand_id
1 'polypeptide(L)'
;MWFCYYAKSFALFNFLPEESTTIDKIIGNAKRFMAYEIVKRLEVQGDSSILNLLEKGVSEKEKISNHKHKVFQPSFDAIPCYTYKFLHQKLNYMHQNPVRKCMVNFAEEYKYSSAEFYLTGKQGIYPVTHYLYTLGEMPYDDWLKNQQ
;
A
#
# COMPACT_ATOMS: atom_id res chain seq x y z
N MET A 1 -16.79 -3.61 -4.69
CA MET A 1 -15.94 -4.83 -4.72
C MET A 1 -14.58 -4.48 -4.14
N TRP A 2 -14.13 -5.24 -3.15
CA TRP A 2 -12.91 -4.98 -2.38
C TRP A 2 -11.68 -5.46 -3.11
N PHE A 3 -10.56 -4.73 -3.11
CA PHE A 3 -9.31 -5.26 -3.65
C PHE A 3 -8.16 -5.08 -2.66
N CYS A 4 -7.48 -6.18 -2.33
CA CYS A 4 -6.18 -6.13 -1.67
C CYS A 4 -5.09 -6.08 -2.74
N TYR A 5 -4.24 -5.05 -2.70
CA TYR A 5 -3.07 -4.96 -3.58
C TYR A 5 -1.85 -5.58 -2.91
N TYR A 6 -1.16 -6.44 -3.65
CA TYR A 6 0.17 -6.91 -3.28
C TYR A 6 1.19 -6.30 -4.25
N ALA A 7 1.97 -5.34 -3.77
CA ALA A 7 3.38 -5.26 -4.16
C ALA A 7 4.15 -5.94 -3.03
N LYS A 8 5.19 -6.73 -3.33
CA LYS A 8 5.96 -7.52 -2.34
C LYS A 8 6.51 -6.72 -1.12
N SER A 9 6.32 -5.40 -1.06
CA SER A 9 6.61 -4.56 0.11
C SER A 9 5.56 -3.46 0.43
N PHE A 10 4.48 -3.29 -0.35
CA PHE A 10 3.45 -2.27 -0.12
C PHE A 10 2.06 -2.83 -0.44
N ALA A 11 1.14 -2.68 0.49
CA ALA A 11 -0.25 -3.04 0.29
C ALA A 11 -1.15 -1.84 0.58
N LEU A 12 -2.04 -1.56 -0.37
CA LEU A 12 -3.03 -0.49 -0.29
C LEU A 12 -4.42 -1.15 -0.31
N PHE A 13 -5.38 -0.52 0.36
CA PHE A 13 -6.77 -0.93 0.37
C PHE A 13 -7.61 0.25 -0.11
N ASN A 14 -8.18 0.15 -1.31
CA ASN A 14 -8.93 1.24 -1.92
C ASN A 14 -10.39 0.83 -2.11
N PHE A 15 -11.29 1.76 -1.78
CA PHE A 15 -12.69 1.72 -2.22
C PHE A 15 -12.76 2.30 -3.63
N LEU A 16 -13.35 1.56 -4.58
CA LEU A 16 -13.47 2.00 -5.97
C LEU A 16 -14.91 2.49 -6.23
N PRO A 17 -15.12 3.76 -6.66
CA PRO A 17 -16.43 4.26 -7.04
C PRO A 17 -16.93 3.57 -8.32
N GLU A 18 -18.26 3.50 -8.50
CA GLU A 18 -18.92 2.75 -9.59
C GLU A 18 -18.68 3.31 -11.01
N GLU A 19 -18.06 4.48 -11.15
CA GLU A 19 -17.87 5.12 -12.45
C GLU A 19 -16.66 4.60 -13.25
N SER A 20 -16.97 3.86 -14.32
CA SER A 20 -16.24 3.53 -15.58
C SER A 20 -14.71 3.47 -15.66
N THR A 21 -13.98 3.36 -14.55
CA THR A 21 -12.51 3.24 -14.56
C THR A 21 -12.10 1.84 -14.12
N THR A 22 -11.43 1.09 -15.00
CA THR A 22 -10.96 -0.26 -14.67
C THR A 22 -9.91 -0.19 -13.56
N ILE A 23 -9.80 -1.24 -12.75
CA ILE A 23 -8.79 -1.34 -11.68
C ILE A 23 -7.36 -1.12 -12.20
N ASP A 24 -7.07 -1.58 -13.41
CA ASP A 24 -5.79 -1.39 -14.08
C ASP A 24 -5.48 0.09 -14.32
N LYS A 25 -6.48 0.87 -14.75
CA LYS A 25 -6.32 2.32 -14.96
C LYS A 25 -6.09 3.04 -13.64
N ILE A 26 -6.85 2.69 -12.61
CA ILE A 26 -6.72 3.31 -11.28
C ILE A 26 -5.34 3.04 -10.69
N ILE A 27 -4.88 1.79 -10.73
CA ILE A 27 -3.57 1.41 -10.20
C ILE A 27 -2.42 1.94 -11.07
N GLY A 28 -2.58 1.93 -12.38
CA GLY A 28 -1.62 2.54 -13.30
C GLY A 28 -1.43 4.04 -12.99
N ASN A 29 -2.53 4.78 -12.83
CA ASN A 29 -2.49 6.20 -12.49
C ASN A 29 -1.88 6.46 -11.11
N ALA A 30 -2.26 5.66 -10.10
CA ALA A 30 -1.69 5.79 -8.75
C ALA A 30 -0.18 5.52 -8.74
N LYS A 31 0.28 4.42 -9.38
CA LYS A 31 1.71 4.12 -9.54
C LYS A 31 2.44 5.25 -10.25
N ARG A 32 1.85 5.81 -11.31
CA ARG A 32 2.44 6.92 -12.06
C ARG A 32 2.59 8.17 -11.19
N PHE A 33 1.53 8.56 -10.49
CA PHE A 33 1.54 9.73 -9.61
C PHE A 33 2.60 9.58 -8.51
N MET A 34 2.63 8.43 -7.82
CA MET A 34 3.63 8.16 -6.79
C MET A 34 5.06 8.13 -7.35
N ALA A 35 5.26 7.54 -8.53
CA ALA A 35 6.58 7.43 -9.14
C ALA A 35 7.19 8.81 -9.44
N TYR A 36 6.39 9.76 -9.94
CA TYR A 36 6.86 11.12 -10.17
C TYR A 36 7.34 11.80 -8.89
N GLU A 37 6.56 11.69 -7.81
CA GLU A 37 6.91 12.31 -6.53
C GLU A 37 8.12 11.64 -5.87
N ILE A 38 8.24 10.31 -5.97
CA ILE A 38 9.41 9.57 -5.46
C ILE A 38 10.69 10.02 -6.19
N VAL A 39 10.68 10.03 -7.53
CA VAL A 39 11.85 10.45 -8.32
C VAL A 39 12.24 11.89 -8.00
N LYS A 40 11.26 12.81 -7.96
CA LYS A 40 11.49 14.21 -7.61
C LYS A 40 12.17 14.36 -6.25
N ARG A 41 11.74 13.60 -5.23
CA ARG A 41 12.37 13.66 -3.90
C ARG A 41 13.79 13.11 -3.90
N LEU A 42 14.05 12.03 -4.62
CA LEU A 42 15.40 11.47 -4.76
C LEU A 42 16.35 12.45 -5.46
N GLU A 43 15.87 13.16 -6.50
CA GLU A 43 16.63 14.21 -7.19
C GLU A 43 16.98 15.37 -6.24
N VAL A 44 16.00 15.86 -5.46
CA VAL A 44 16.20 16.92 -4.46
C VAL A 44 17.17 16.49 -3.36
N GLN A 45 17.14 15.22 -2.97
CA GLN A 45 18.05 14.65 -1.97
C GLN A 45 19.46 14.36 -2.54
N GLY A 46 19.63 14.41 -3.86
CA GLY A 46 20.90 14.07 -4.50
C GLY A 46 21.24 12.57 -4.43
N ASP A 47 20.25 11.68 -4.25
CA ASP A 47 20.50 10.24 -4.18
C ASP A 47 20.67 9.62 -5.57
N SER A 48 21.82 9.91 -6.19
CA SER A 48 22.18 9.39 -7.51
C SER A 48 22.27 7.87 -7.54
N SER A 49 22.50 7.20 -6.39
CA SER A 49 22.63 5.75 -6.34
C SER A 49 21.31 5.06 -6.69
N ILE A 50 20.21 5.51 -6.06
CA ILE A 50 18.88 4.96 -6.31
C ILE A 50 18.37 5.43 -7.67
N LEU A 51 18.61 6.67 -8.07
CA LEU A 51 18.20 7.16 -9.40
C LEU A 51 18.81 6.31 -10.53
N ASN A 52 20.12 6.03 -10.45
CA ASN A 52 20.79 5.16 -11.41
C ASN A 52 20.24 3.73 -11.40
N LEU A 53 19.88 3.19 -10.22
CA LEU A 53 19.25 1.88 -10.12
C LEU A 53 17.88 1.86 -10.83
N LEU A 54 17.07 2.90 -10.61
CA LEU A 54 15.74 3.03 -11.22
C LEU A 54 15.82 3.23 -12.74
N GLU A 55 16.83 3.96 -13.23
CA GLU A 55 17.09 4.14 -14.65
C GLU A 55 17.51 2.83 -15.32
N LYS A 56 18.41 2.06 -14.69
CA LYS A 56 18.81 0.73 -15.17
C LYS A 56 17.64 -0.26 -15.23
N GLY A 57 16.62 -0.06 -14.41
CA GLY A 57 15.40 -0.87 -14.44
C GLY A 57 14.50 -0.63 -15.66
N VAL A 58 14.71 0.44 -16.42
CA VAL A 58 13.93 0.77 -17.62
C VAL A 58 14.38 -0.10 -18.79
N SER A 59 13.43 -0.83 -19.40
CA SER A 59 13.71 -1.63 -20.59
C SER A 59 13.93 -0.76 -21.84
N GLU A 60 14.64 -1.27 -22.85
CA GLU A 60 14.87 -0.52 -24.10
C GLU A 60 13.58 -0.05 -24.78
N LYS A 61 12.52 -0.86 -24.73
CA LYS A 61 11.19 -0.46 -25.25
C LYS A 61 10.61 0.73 -24.50
N GLU A 62 10.75 0.77 -23.18
CA GLU A 62 10.27 1.87 -22.34
C GLU A 62 11.11 3.14 -22.56
N LYS A 63 12.43 3.01 -22.81
CA LYS A 63 13.30 4.13 -23.15
C LYS A 63 12.90 4.81 -24.46
N ILE A 64 12.48 4.04 -25.47
CA ILE A 64 11.95 4.59 -26.73
C ILE A 64 10.71 5.47 -26.48
N SER A 65 9.91 5.14 -25.46
CA SER A 65 8.76 5.94 -25.01
C SER A 65 9.12 7.01 -23.97
N ASN A 66 10.41 7.36 -23.86
CA ASN A 66 10.94 8.40 -22.99
C ASN A 66 10.70 8.17 -21.48
N HIS A 67 10.57 6.91 -21.05
CA HIS A 67 10.58 6.58 -19.62
C HIS A 67 12.02 6.66 -19.10
N LYS A 68 12.23 7.41 -18.01
CA LYS A 68 13.56 7.62 -17.41
C LYS A 68 13.84 6.75 -16.19
N HIS A 69 12.80 6.42 -15.40
CA HIS A 69 12.95 5.70 -14.15
C HIS A 69 11.83 4.67 -13.97
N LYS A 70 12.16 3.49 -13.45
CA LYS A 70 11.19 2.43 -13.15
C LYS A 70 11.06 2.18 -11.65
N VAL A 71 10.14 2.91 -11.01
CA VAL A 71 9.88 2.84 -9.56
C VAL A 71 9.12 1.58 -9.15
N PHE A 72 8.14 1.17 -9.96
CA PHE A 72 7.26 0.05 -9.65
C PHE A 72 7.42 -1.09 -10.66
N GLN A 73 7.16 -2.32 -10.20
CA GLN A 73 7.00 -3.46 -11.09
C GLN A 73 5.78 -3.26 -12.02
N PRO A 74 5.84 -3.75 -13.28
CA PRO A 74 4.74 -3.57 -14.23
C PRO A 74 3.43 -4.17 -13.73
N SER A 75 3.47 -5.41 -13.25
CA SER A 75 2.30 -6.13 -12.76
C SER A 75 1.89 -5.68 -11.35
N PHE A 76 0.65 -5.99 -11.00
CA PHE A 76 0.14 -5.95 -9.64
C PHE A 76 -0.86 -7.08 -9.50
N ASP A 77 -0.96 -7.64 -8.29
CA ASP A 77 -1.99 -8.59 -7.96
C ASP A 77 -3.12 -7.86 -7.23
N ALA A 78 -4.34 -7.99 -7.75
CA ALA A 78 -5.54 -7.50 -7.11
C ALA A 78 -6.51 -8.66 -6.88
N ILE A 79 -6.74 -8.97 -5.61
CA ILE A 79 -7.60 -10.09 -5.23
C ILE A 79 -8.87 -9.53 -4.60
N PRO A 80 -10.05 -9.92 -5.11
CA PRO A 80 -11.29 -9.44 -4.55
C PRO A 80 -11.55 -10.05 -3.17
N CYS A 81 -11.90 -9.22 -2.19
CA CYS A 81 -12.16 -9.68 -0.82
C CYS A 81 -13.65 -9.74 -0.51
N TYR A 82 -14.33 -10.82 -0.86
CA TYR A 82 -15.80 -10.91 -0.75
C TYR A 82 -16.35 -11.12 0.67
N THR A 83 -15.52 -11.51 1.65
CA THR A 83 -15.97 -11.79 3.01
C THR A 83 -15.06 -11.15 4.05
N TYR A 84 -15.61 -10.80 5.22
CA TYR A 84 -14.83 -10.31 6.36
C TYR A 84 -13.73 -11.28 6.76
N LYS A 85 -14.02 -12.57 6.77
CA LYS A 85 -13.03 -13.61 7.07
C LYS A 85 -11.82 -13.53 6.12
N PHE A 86 -12.06 -13.38 4.83
CA PHE A 86 -10.99 -13.28 3.85
C PHE A 86 -10.24 -11.94 3.97
N LEU A 87 -10.96 -10.84 4.20
CA LEU A 87 -10.37 -9.53 4.45
C LEU A 87 -9.42 -9.56 5.67
N HIS A 88 -9.88 -10.07 6.80
CA HIS A 88 -9.07 -10.23 8.01
C HIS A 88 -7.86 -11.12 7.77
N GLN A 89 -8.01 -12.22 7.03
CA GLN A 89 -6.89 -13.08 6.67
C GLN A 89 -5.82 -12.31 5.89
N LYS A 90 -6.22 -11.46 4.93
CA LYS A 90 -5.29 -10.62 4.17
C LYS A 90 -4.68 -9.53 5.03
N LEU A 91 -5.45 -8.88 5.88
CA LEU A 91 -4.98 -7.88 6.82
C LEU A 91 -3.90 -8.44 7.75
N ASN A 92 -4.19 -9.57 8.40
CA ASN A 92 -3.24 -10.27 9.28
C ASN A 92 -1.99 -10.72 8.51
N TYR A 93 -2.15 -11.20 7.27
CA TYR A 93 -1.00 -11.53 6.44
C TYR A 93 -0.09 -10.31 6.23
N MET A 94 -0.66 -9.16 5.89
CA MET A 94 0.07 -7.90 5.67
C MET A 94 0.78 -7.42 6.93
N HIS A 95 0.10 -7.43 8.08
CA HIS A 95 0.69 -7.03 9.37
C HIS A 95 1.83 -7.95 9.80
N GLN A 96 1.77 -9.23 9.46
CA GLN A 96 2.80 -10.22 9.79
C GLN A 96 3.98 -10.24 8.80
N ASN A 97 3.92 -9.52 7.68
CA ASN A 97 5.01 -9.49 6.70
C ASN A 97 6.34 -8.96 7.25
N PRO A 98 6.37 -7.86 8.03
CA PRO A 98 7.60 -7.38 8.67
C PRO A 98 8.25 -8.44 9.57
N VAL A 99 7.44 -9.16 10.36
CA VAL A 99 7.92 -10.25 11.24
C VAL A 99 8.50 -11.40 10.43
N ARG A 100 7.79 -11.86 9.38
CA ARG A 100 8.26 -12.94 8.50
C ARG A 100 9.54 -12.59 7.74
N LYS A 101 9.78 -11.31 7.50
CA LYS A 101 11.01 -10.80 6.87
C LYS A 101 12.11 -10.47 7.89
N CYS A 102 11.92 -10.80 9.16
CA CYS A 102 12.85 -10.53 10.26
C CYS A 102 13.21 -9.03 10.39
N MET A 103 12.28 -8.14 10.03
CA MET A 103 12.49 -6.69 10.17
C MET A 103 12.19 -6.21 11.59
N VAL A 104 11.30 -6.91 12.29
CA VAL A 104 10.83 -6.64 13.66
C VAL A 104 10.46 -7.96 14.34
N ASN A 105 10.37 -7.98 15.67
CA ASN A 105 9.95 -9.16 16.41
C ASN A 105 8.43 -9.25 16.51
N PHE A 106 7.77 -8.10 16.65
CA PHE A 106 6.31 -8.00 16.74
C PHE A 106 5.74 -7.11 15.64
N ALA A 107 4.50 -7.38 15.21
CA ALA A 107 3.91 -6.72 14.03
C ALA A 107 3.68 -5.22 14.25
N GLU A 108 3.27 -4.86 15.45
CA GLU A 108 3.05 -3.50 15.94
C GLU A 108 4.32 -2.64 16.00
N GLU A 109 5.51 -3.24 16.07
CA GLU A 109 6.78 -2.50 16.09
C GLU A 109 7.14 -1.90 14.73
N TYR A 110 6.51 -2.38 13.65
CA TYR A 110 6.79 -1.87 12.31
C TYR A 110 6.05 -0.56 12.06
N LYS A 111 6.72 0.56 12.34
CA LYS A 111 6.22 1.95 12.25
C LYS A 111 5.52 2.37 10.95
N TYR A 112 5.73 1.64 9.85
CA TYR A 112 5.13 1.91 8.54
C TYR A 112 3.95 0.98 8.21
N SER A 113 3.45 0.24 9.21
CA SER A 113 2.28 -0.62 9.11
C SER A 113 1.15 -0.10 10.01
N SER A 114 -0.09 -0.42 9.64
CA SER A 114 -1.27 -0.16 10.47
C SER A 114 -1.43 -1.19 11.61
N ALA A 115 -0.50 -2.14 11.76
CA ALA A 115 -0.59 -3.21 12.76
C ALA A 115 -0.78 -2.69 14.19
N GLU A 116 -0.04 -1.64 14.57
CA GLU A 116 -0.16 -1.02 15.90
C GLU A 116 -1.59 -0.55 16.17
N PHE A 117 -2.19 0.13 15.20
CA PHE A 117 -3.58 0.59 15.31
C PHE A 117 -4.54 -0.57 15.49
N TYR A 118 -4.47 -1.60 14.63
CA TYR A 118 -5.41 -2.72 14.71
C TYR A 118 -5.24 -3.60 15.95
N LEU A 119 -4.04 -3.63 16.56
CA LEU A 119 -3.75 -4.45 17.75
C LEU A 119 -3.94 -3.71 19.06
N THR A 120 -3.74 -2.39 19.08
CA THR A 120 -3.69 -1.61 20.34
C THR A 120 -4.65 -0.42 20.37
N GLY A 121 -5.30 -0.10 19.24
CA GLY A 121 -6.09 1.11 19.08
C GLY A 121 -5.27 2.40 18.93
N LYS A 122 -3.94 2.35 19.10
CA LYS A 122 -3.07 3.52 19.01
C LYS A 122 -2.73 3.85 17.56
N GLN A 123 -2.81 5.13 17.21
CA GLN A 123 -2.38 5.58 15.89
C GLN A 123 -0.85 5.54 15.77
N GLY A 124 -0.37 5.07 14.61
CA GLY A 124 1.05 5.11 14.27
C GLY A 124 1.45 6.46 13.67
N ILE A 125 2.53 6.47 12.88
CA ILE A 125 3.04 7.70 12.22
C ILE A 125 1.99 8.35 11.31
N TYR A 126 1.17 7.52 10.67
CA TYR A 126 0.09 7.97 9.81
C TYR A 126 -1.25 7.54 10.39
N PRO A 127 -2.23 8.45 10.52
CA PRO A 127 -3.54 8.10 11.02
C PRO A 127 -4.22 7.13 10.06
N VAL A 128 -4.77 6.06 10.61
CA VAL A 128 -5.53 5.05 9.87
C VAL A 128 -6.94 4.93 10.44
N THR A 129 -7.87 4.55 9.57
CA THR A 129 -9.27 4.32 9.93
C THR A 129 -9.57 2.83 9.82
N HIS A 130 -10.35 2.31 10.76
CA HIS A 130 -10.77 0.92 10.74
C HIS A 130 -11.68 0.66 9.52
N TYR A 131 -11.48 -0.47 8.82
CA TYR A 131 -12.22 -0.74 7.57
C TYR A 131 -13.75 -0.83 7.76
N LEU A 132 -14.23 -1.21 8.95
CA LEU A 132 -15.66 -1.23 9.28
C LEU A 132 -16.29 0.17 9.29
N TYR A 133 -15.52 1.20 9.65
CA TYR A 133 -16.00 2.59 9.54
C TYR A 133 -16.11 2.99 8.08
N THR A 134 -15.12 2.64 7.26
CA THR A 134 -15.16 2.86 5.81
C THR A 134 -16.37 2.20 5.14
N LEU A 135 -16.93 1.16 5.77
CA LEU A 135 -18.13 0.46 5.31
C LEU A 135 -19.45 1.06 5.77
N GLY A 136 -19.42 2.02 6.69
CA GLY A 136 -20.62 2.47 7.38
C GLY A 136 -21.22 1.42 8.32
N GLU A 137 -20.49 0.35 8.65
CA GLU A 137 -20.99 -0.72 9.52
C GLU A 137 -20.74 -0.47 11.01
N MET A 138 -19.86 0.48 11.35
CA MET A 138 -19.58 0.84 12.74
C MET A 138 -19.09 2.30 12.85
N PRO A 139 -19.66 3.11 13.76
CA PRO A 139 -19.11 4.43 14.11
C PRO A 139 -17.69 4.29 14.68
N TYR A 140 -16.77 5.17 14.27
CA TYR A 140 -15.35 5.09 14.65
C TYR A 140 -15.14 5.05 16.17
N ASP A 141 -15.96 5.80 16.90
CA ASP A 141 -15.90 5.94 18.36
C ASP A 141 -16.30 4.67 19.10
N ASP A 142 -17.10 3.77 18.50
CA ASP A 142 -17.58 2.57 19.17
C ASP A 142 -16.56 1.42 19.10
N TRP A 143 -15.71 1.40 18.08
CA TRP A 143 -14.61 0.44 18.02
C TRP A 143 -13.54 0.72 19.07
N LEU A 144 -13.13 1.98 19.21
CA LEU A 144 -12.10 2.39 20.17
C LEU A 144 -12.50 2.07 21.61
N LYS A 145 -13.80 2.22 21.94
CA LYS A 145 -14.34 1.87 23.27
C LYS A 145 -14.27 0.38 23.59
N ASN A 146 -14.28 -0.49 22.57
CA ASN A 146 -14.23 -1.95 22.75
C ASN A 146 -12.80 -2.50 22.89
N GLN A 147 -11.78 -1.64 22.78
CA GLN A 147 -10.35 -2.02 22.88
C GLN A 147 -9.70 -1.55 24.20
N GLN A 148 -10.50 -1.03 25.14
CA GLN A 148 -10.07 -0.47 26.42
C GLN A 148 -10.63 -1.30 27.57
#